data_AF-A0A7V3MLZ4-F1
#
_entry.id   AF-A0A7V3MLZ4-F1
#
_cell.length_a   1.000
_cell.length_b   1.000
_cell.length_c   1.000
_cell.angle_alpha   90.00
_cell.angle_beta   90.00
_cell.angle_gamma   90.00
#
_symmetry.space_group_name_H-M   'P 1'
#
loop_
_entity.id
_entity.type
_entity.pdbx_description
1 polymer ?
#
loop_
_entity_poly.entity_id
_entity_poly.type
_entity_poly.pdbx_seq_one_letter_code
_entity_poly.pdbx_strand_id
1 'polypeptide(L)'
;MSCVLESRFFALLEMTGVQAAERELLSGEMPRRERGALMSKYGALLVVLTTVTLSALGPHAASAKIVQQYWERAKQEEYKSPEELQAQNAREIRKGQFYRKLMRGDPNVKAVALTFDDGPHPQFTPKILAILKKYDVRATFFVVGKMAAKYPELVKMEAAAGNVVGNHTYNHVNLTRIPVSMVEQEWQRGSDIIKRILGTRPVFCRPPGGDYDKDVINSAAAHGLTPAPWTDDPGDYAKPGD
;
A
#
# COMPACT_ATOMS: atom_id res chain seq x y z
N MET A 1 6.68 -4.57 -16.49
CA MET A 1 8.15 -4.35 -16.64
C MET A 1 8.48 -3.02 -17.37
N SER A 2 7.87 -1.88 -17.01
CA SER A 2 8.05 -0.63 -17.79
C SER A 2 8.47 0.63 -17.02
N CYS A 3 8.69 0.58 -15.70
CA CYS A 3 9.03 1.80 -14.95
C CYS A 3 10.54 2.02 -14.76
N VAL A 4 11.39 0.97 -14.90
CA VAL A 4 12.86 1.10 -14.75
C VAL A 4 13.56 1.51 -16.07
N LEU A 5 12.89 1.34 -17.22
CA LEU A 5 13.42 1.74 -18.52
C LEU A 5 13.35 3.27 -18.73
N GLU A 6 12.33 3.96 -18.20
CA GLU A 6 12.14 5.41 -18.39
C GLU A 6 13.23 6.26 -17.75
N SER A 7 13.67 5.93 -16.53
CA SER A 7 14.71 6.72 -15.84
C SER A 7 16.09 6.58 -16.48
N ARG A 8 16.39 5.45 -17.14
CA ARG A 8 17.64 5.29 -17.89
C ARG A 8 17.56 5.90 -19.30
N PHE A 9 16.37 6.01 -19.88
CA PHE A 9 16.16 6.60 -21.21
C PHE A 9 16.29 8.13 -21.18
N PHE A 10 15.74 8.79 -20.15
CA PHE A 10 15.88 10.25 -19.98
C PHE A 10 17.34 10.67 -19.76
N ALA A 11 18.10 9.90 -18.98
CA ALA A 11 19.53 10.17 -18.77
C ALA A 11 20.37 9.96 -20.04
N LEU A 12 19.96 9.07 -20.95
CA LEU A 12 20.65 8.83 -22.24
C LEU A 12 20.40 9.96 -23.26
N LEU A 13 19.24 10.64 -23.17
CA LEU A 13 18.84 11.73 -24.04
C LEU A 13 19.57 13.04 -23.74
N GLU A 14 19.86 13.33 -22.46
CA GLU A 14 20.68 14.48 -22.08
C GLU A 14 22.14 14.35 -22.56
N MET A 15 22.66 13.12 -22.69
CA MET A 15 24.06 12.89 -23.09
C MET A 15 24.33 12.97 -24.60
N THR A 16 23.30 13.09 -25.45
CA THR A 16 23.46 12.96 -26.92
C THR A 16 23.19 14.24 -27.73
N GLY A 17 22.90 15.38 -27.08
CA GLY A 17 22.73 16.67 -27.77
C GLY A 17 21.47 16.78 -28.65
N VAL A 18 20.57 15.80 -28.59
CA VAL A 18 19.38 15.68 -29.46
C VAL A 18 18.36 16.80 -29.21
N GLN A 19 18.26 17.29 -27.98
CA GLN A 19 17.30 18.33 -27.58
C GLN A 19 17.60 19.71 -28.20
N ALA A 20 18.88 20.00 -28.49
CA ALA A 20 19.28 21.24 -29.16
C ALA A 20 18.90 21.19 -30.66
N ALA A 21 19.17 20.07 -31.32
CA ALA A 21 18.84 19.86 -32.73
C ALA A 21 17.31 19.82 -32.99
N GLU A 22 16.52 19.31 -32.03
CA GLU A 22 15.06 19.29 -32.12
C GLU A 22 14.45 20.71 -32.01
N ARG A 23 14.98 21.55 -31.12
CA ARG A 23 14.55 22.95 -30.99
C ARG A 23 14.86 23.77 -32.25
N GLU A 24 16.04 23.60 -32.85
CA GLU A 24 16.42 24.26 -34.11
C GLU A 24 15.63 23.74 -35.33
N LEU A 25 15.24 22.46 -35.34
CA LEU A 25 14.39 21.90 -36.39
C LEU A 25 12.97 22.46 -36.32
N LEU A 26 12.42 22.60 -35.12
CA LEU A 26 11.06 23.11 -34.88
C LEU A 26 10.97 24.65 -34.97
N SER A 27 12.07 25.39 -34.74
CA SER A 27 12.13 26.84 -35.00
C SER A 27 12.16 27.20 -36.48
N GLY A 28 12.51 26.23 -37.35
CA GLY A 28 12.55 26.40 -38.80
C GLY A 28 13.82 27.08 -39.34
N GLU A 29 14.77 27.42 -38.46
CA GLU A 29 15.98 28.20 -38.77
C GLU A 29 17.11 27.38 -39.40
N MET A 30 16.99 26.05 -39.41
CA MET A 30 18.07 25.16 -39.87
C MET A 30 18.23 25.15 -41.41
N PRO A 31 19.45 25.30 -41.97
CA PRO A 31 19.70 25.27 -43.42
C PRO A 31 19.26 23.96 -44.11
N ARG A 32 18.69 24.05 -45.32
CA ARG A 32 18.13 22.89 -46.06
C ARG A 32 19.11 21.73 -46.29
N ARG A 33 20.43 21.99 -46.39
CA ARG A 33 21.44 20.94 -46.59
C ARG A 33 21.68 20.08 -45.35
N GLU A 34 21.45 20.63 -44.15
CA GLU A 34 21.66 19.93 -42.87
C GLU A 34 20.44 19.09 -42.47
N ARG A 35 19.24 19.50 -42.90
CA ARG A 35 17.98 18.74 -42.69
C ARG A 35 18.02 17.35 -43.32
N GLY A 36 18.65 17.20 -44.50
CA GLY A 36 18.77 15.92 -45.19
C GLY A 36 19.63 14.91 -44.44
N ALA A 37 20.76 15.37 -43.88
CA ALA A 37 21.67 14.54 -43.09
C ALA A 37 21.06 14.12 -41.75
N LEU A 38 20.32 15.03 -41.09
CA LEU A 38 19.65 14.73 -39.81
C LEU A 38 18.50 13.74 -39.99
N MET A 39 17.65 13.91 -41.01
CA MET A 39 16.54 12.99 -41.32
C MET A 39 17.03 11.60 -41.74
N SER A 40 18.15 11.53 -42.46
CA SER A 40 18.77 10.24 -42.83
C SER A 40 19.38 9.52 -41.62
N LYS A 41 19.81 10.23 -40.58
CA LYS A 41 20.51 9.66 -39.43
C LYS A 41 19.59 9.39 -38.22
N TYR A 42 18.52 10.17 -38.06
CA TYR A 42 17.62 10.12 -36.89
C TYR A 42 16.13 10.13 -37.25
N GLY A 43 15.73 10.07 -38.53
CA GLY A 43 14.34 10.20 -38.96
C GLY A 43 13.38 9.18 -38.31
N ALA A 44 13.82 7.95 -38.07
CA ALA A 44 13.02 6.94 -37.36
C ALA A 44 12.89 7.25 -35.85
N LEU A 45 13.89 7.87 -35.23
CA LEU A 45 13.88 8.23 -33.80
C LEU A 45 12.94 9.43 -33.53
N LEU A 46 12.90 10.40 -34.45
CA LEU A 46 12.06 11.60 -34.33
C LEU A 46 10.55 11.30 -34.48
N VAL A 47 10.20 10.34 -35.34
CA VAL A 47 8.80 9.88 -35.52
C VAL A 47 8.30 9.10 -34.29
N VAL A 48 9.18 8.39 -33.60
CA VAL A 48 8.86 7.72 -32.32
C VAL A 48 8.68 8.75 -31.19
N LEU A 49 9.49 9.80 -31.14
CA LEU A 49 9.37 10.87 -30.13
C LEU A 49 8.06 11.67 -30.27
N THR A 50 7.64 11.98 -31.50
CA THR A 50 6.37 12.69 -31.77
C THR A 50 5.12 11.83 -31.49
N THR A 51 5.18 10.52 -31.71
CA THR A 51 4.06 9.62 -31.40
C THR A 51 3.94 9.29 -29.90
N VAL A 52 5.06 9.25 -29.17
CA VAL A 52 5.08 9.10 -27.70
C VAL A 52 4.61 10.38 -27.00
N THR A 53 4.92 11.57 -27.53
CA THR A 53 4.44 12.84 -26.94
C THR A 53 2.95 13.08 -27.16
N LEU A 54 2.38 12.69 -28.31
CA LEU A 54 0.94 12.86 -28.57
C LEU A 54 0.05 11.90 -27.76
N SER A 55 0.56 10.73 -27.38
CA SER A 55 -0.16 9.76 -26.54
C SER A 55 -0.05 10.05 -25.04
N ALA A 56 0.82 10.98 -24.62
CA ALA A 56 0.98 11.41 -23.22
C ALA A 56 0.07 12.59 -22.81
N LEU A 57 -0.70 13.17 -23.72
CA LEU A 57 -1.50 14.39 -23.48
C LEU A 57 -2.94 14.18 -22.97
N GLY A 58 -3.29 12.98 -22.50
CA GLY A 58 -4.47 12.75 -21.66
C GLY A 58 -4.32 11.46 -20.84
N PRO A 59 -4.89 11.31 -19.62
CA PRO A 59 -5.55 12.22 -18.69
C PRO A 59 -4.61 12.63 -17.52
N HIS A 60 -3.41 13.12 -17.83
CA HIS A 60 -2.36 13.32 -16.81
C HIS A 60 -2.63 14.47 -15.83
N ALA A 61 -3.24 15.57 -16.28
CA ALA A 61 -3.44 16.78 -15.46
C ALA A 61 -4.43 16.57 -14.29
N ALA A 62 -5.51 15.83 -14.49
CA ALA A 62 -6.45 15.47 -13.42
C ALA A 62 -5.79 14.54 -12.39
N SER A 63 -4.96 13.59 -12.84
CA SER A 63 -4.20 12.72 -11.96
C SER A 63 -3.15 13.47 -11.15
N ALA A 64 -2.47 14.47 -11.74
CA ALA A 64 -1.46 15.26 -11.05
C ALA A 64 -2.05 16.12 -9.93
N LYS A 65 -3.24 16.70 -10.14
CA LYS A 65 -3.94 17.46 -9.10
C LYS A 65 -4.41 16.56 -7.95
N ILE A 66 -4.93 15.38 -8.26
CA ILE A 66 -5.33 14.37 -7.28
C ILE A 66 -4.11 13.91 -6.47
N VAL A 67 -3.01 13.55 -7.15
CA VAL A 67 -1.75 13.13 -6.51
C VAL A 67 -1.18 14.24 -5.63
N GLN A 68 -1.18 15.50 -6.08
CA GLN A 68 -0.73 16.63 -5.26
C GLN A 68 -1.61 16.80 -4.02
N GLN A 69 -2.93 16.67 -4.14
CA GLN A 69 -3.85 16.74 -3.01
C GLN A 69 -3.63 15.59 -2.02
N TYR A 70 -3.31 14.38 -2.51
CA TYR A 70 -2.87 13.27 -1.66
C TYR A 70 -1.58 13.61 -0.93
N TRP A 71 -0.57 14.17 -1.59
CA TRP A 71 0.68 14.56 -0.93
C TRP A 71 0.49 15.65 0.13
N GLU A 72 -0.39 16.63 -0.10
CA GLU A 72 -0.69 17.63 0.92
C GLU A 72 -1.47 17.06 2.12
N ARG A 73 -2.35 16.07 1.89
CA ARG A 73 -3.00 15.32 2.98
C ARG A 73 -2.00 14.44 3.73
N ALA A 74 -1.11 13.75 3.03
CA ALA A 74 -0.08 12.91 3.61
C ALA A 74 0.88 13.69 4.54
N LYS A 75 1.09 14.98 4.27
CA LYS A 75 1.83 15.86 5.20
C LYS A 75 1.10 16.12 6.51
N GLN A 76 -0.20 15.87 6.58
CA GLN A 76 -1.04 16.01 7.77
C GLN A 76 -1.36 14.66 8.42
N GLU A 77 -0.89 13.55 7.85
CA GLU A 77 -1.03 12.20 8.42
C GLU A 77 -0.13 12.06 9.66
N GLU A 78 -0.61 11.28 10.62
CA GLU A 78 0.04 11.13 11.93
C GLU A 78 1.10 10.02 11.85
N TYR A 79 2.29 10.37 11.37
CA TYR A 79 3.45 9.48 11.38
C TYR A 79 4.09 9.42 12.77
N LYS A 80 4.26 8.21 13.32
CA LYS A 80 5.03 8.03 14.56
C LYS A 80 6.52 8.05 14.27
N SER A 81 7.21 9.07 14.78
CA SER A 81 8.66 9.17 14.75
C SER A 81 9.34 7.99 15.48
N PRO A 82 10.61 7.68 15.17
CA PRO A 82 11.37 6.67 15.90
C PRO A 82 11.39 6.90 17.42
N GLU A 83 11.44 8.16 17.87
CA GLU A 83 11.42 8.53 19.28
C GLU A 83 10.05 8.25 19.92
N GLU A 84 8.95 8.55 19.23
CA GLU A 84 7.60 8.25 19.70
C GLU A 84 7.35 6.75 19.81
N LEU A 85 7.86 5.96 18.86
CA LEU A 85 7.81 4.50 18.91
C LEU A 85 8.62 3.95 20.10
N GLN A 86 9.81 4.50 20.35
CA GLN A 86 10.63 4.14 21.52
C GLN A 86 9.94 4.54 22.83
N ALA A 87 9.36 5.73 22.90
CA ALA A 87 8.64 6.22 24.06
C ALA A 87 7.37 5.39 24.33
N GLN A 88 6.65 4.98 23.27
CA GLN A 88 5.54 4.04 23.36
C GLN A 88 6.00 2.70 23.92
N ASN A 89 7.04 2.09 23.34
CA ASN A 89 7.59 0.83 23.82
C ASN A 89 8.04 0.92 25.29
N ALA A 90 8.69 2.02 25.69
CA ALA A 90 9.09 2.25 27.07
C ALA A 90 7.89 2.40 28.02
N ARG A 91 6.81 3.08 27.60
CA ARG A 91 5.55 3.17 28.37
C ARG A 91 4.92 1.80 28.57
N GLU A 92 4.91 0.98 27.54
CA GLU A 92 4.33 -0.37 27.57
C GLU A 92 5.15 -1.31 28.46
N ILE A 93 6.47 -1.30 28.32
CA ILE A 93 7.39 -2.01 29.22
C ILE A 93 7.11 -1.65 30.69
N ARG A 94 6.94 -0.35 31.00
CA ARG A 94 6.58 0.10 32.36
C ARG A 94 5.22 -0.43 32.83
N LYS A 95 4.30 -0.70 31.92
CA LYS A 95 2.99 -1.31 32.21
C LYS A 95 3.03 -2.85 32.25
N GLY A 96 4.23 -3.46 32.18
CA GLY A 96 4.39 -4.91 32.21
C GLY A 96 4.07 -5.61 30.88
N GLN A 97 4.10 -4.88 29.77
CA GLN A 97 3.69 -5.33 28.45
C GLN A 97 4.89 -5.87 27.65
N PHE A 98 5.36 -7.08 27.97
CA PHE A 98 6.58 -7.69 27.40
C PHE A 98 6.32 -8.72 26.31
N TYR A 99 5.61 -8.33 25.25
CA TYR A 99 5.15 -9.26 24.23
C TYR A 99 5.53 -8.84 22.81
N ARG A 100 5.66 -9.85 21.93
CA ARG A 100 6.07 -9.66 20.54
C ARG A 100 4.92 -9.04 19.75
N LYS A 101 5.17 -7.87 19.18
CA LYS A 101 4.35 -7.25 18.14
C LYS A 101 5.23 -6.83 16.98
N LEU A 102 4.67 -6.84 15.78
CA LEU A 102 5.34 -6.35 14.58
C LEU A 102 4.92 -4.89 14.35
N MET A 103 5.67 -3.96 14.94
CA MET A 103 5.39 -2.53 14.80
C MET A 103 5.91 -1.95 13.48
N ARG A 104 7.10 -2.38 13.07
CA ARG A 104 7.77 -1.90 11.86
C ARG A 104 8.69 -2.98 11.29
N GLY A 105 9.04 -2.83 10.01
CA GLY A 105 10.08 -3.63 9.36
C GLY A 105 11.50 -3.23 9.76
N ASP A 106 12.49 -3.74 9.03
CA ASP A 106 13.88 -3.35 9.19
C ASP A 106 14.07 -1.88 8.76
N PRO A 107 14.48 -0.97 9.66
CA PRO A 107 14.67 0.45 9.34
C PRO A 107 15.80 0.70 8.32
N ASN A 108 16.67 -0.28 8.07
CA ASN A 108 17.75 -0.16 7.10
C ASN A 108 17.31 -0.56 5.68
N VAL A 109 16.11 -1.11 5.54
CA VAL A 109 15.53 -1.50 4.25
C VAL A 109 14.53 -0.44 3.83
N LYS A 110 14.71 0.11 2.61
CA LYS A 110 13.75 1.04 2.00
C LYS A 110 12.53 0.28 1.48
N ALA A 111 11.67 -0.14 2.40
CA ALA A 111 10.44 -0.85 2.10
C ALA A 111 9.28 -0.34 2.97
N VAL A 112 8.07 -0.47 2.44
CA VAL A 112 6.82 -0.22 3.15
C VAL A 112 5.94 -1.45 3.05
N ALA A 113 5.14 -1.70 4.09
CA ALA A 113 4.14 -2.77 4.10
C ALA A 113 2.75 -2.11 4.04
N LEU A 114 2.01 -2.39 2.97
CA LEU A 114 0.61 -1.94 2.87
C LEU A 114 -0.28 -2.90 3.64
N THR A 115 -1.13 -2.35 4.49
CA THR A 115 -2.10 -3.11 5.27
C THR A 115 -3.47 -2.45 5.22
N PHE A 116 -4.52 -3.25 5.13
CA PHE A 116 -5.90 -2.80 5.06
C PHE A 116 -6.71 -3.48 6.15
N ASP A 117 -7.52 -2.70 6.85
CA ASP A 117 -8.40 -3.18 7.93
C ASP A 117 -9.87 -3.16 7.47
N ASP A 118 -10.75 -3.67 8.33
CA ASP A 118 -12.22 -3.61 8.16
C ASP A 118 -12.81 -4.32 6.93
N GLY A 119 -11.98 -5.10 6.23
CA GLY A 119 -12.40 -5.92 5.10
C GLY A 119 -13.00 -7.28 5.50
N PRO A 120 -13.45 -8.07 4.51
CA PRO A 120 -13.60 -7.69 3.11
C PRO A 120 -14.84 -6.80 2.90
N HIS A 121 -14.68 -5.77 2.07
CA HIS A 121 -15.77 -4.88 1.68
C HIS A 121 -16.15 -5.12 0.20
N PRO A 122 -17.43 -5.40 -0.13
CA PRO A 122 -17.83 -5.85 -1.46
C PRO A 122 -17.56 -4.84 -2.57
N GLN A 123 -17.56 -3.54 -2.27
CA GLN A 123 -17.29 -2.49 -3.25
C GLN A 123 -15.80 -2.12 -3.36
N PHE A 124 -15.05 -2.21 -2.26
CA PHE A 124 -13.70 -1.62 -2.18
C PHE A 124 -12.60 -2.67 -2.28
N THR A 125 -12.76 -3.85 -1.66
CA THR A 125 -11.79 -4.94 -1.76
C THR A 125 -11.45 -5.26 -3.22
N PRO A 126 -12.42 -5.43 -4.16
CA PRO A 126 -12.07 -5.71 -5.55
C PRO A 126 -11.29 -4.59 -6.24
N LYS A 127 -11.58 -3.33 -5.90
CA LYS A 127 -10.88 -2.15 -6.45
C LYS A 127 -9.45 -2.07 -5.93
N ILE A 128 -9.25 -2.29 -4.64
CA ILE A 128 -7.92 -2.35 -4.02
C ILE A 128 -7.11 -3.47 -4.66
N LEU A 129 -7.66 -4.68 -4.77
CA LEU A 129 -6.98 -5.81 -5.42
C LEU A 129 -6.61 -5.53 -6.87
N ALA A 130 -7.46 -4.83 -7.64
CA ALA A 130 -7.15 -4.43 -9.00
C ALA A 130 -5.97 -3.44 -9.07
N ILE A 131 -5.90 -2.48 -8.13
CA ILE A 131 -4.79 -1.52 -8.03
C ILE A 131 -3.50 -2.24 -7.62
N LEU A 132 -3.54 -3.08 -6.58
CA LEU A 132 -2.39 -3.86 -6.13
C LEU A 132 -1.83 -4.72 -7.27
N LYS A 133 -2.70 -5.41 -8.02
CA LYS A 133 -2.33 -6.19 -9.19
C LYS A 133 -1.72 -5.33 -10.30
N LYS A 134 -2.28 -4.15 -10.58
CA LYS A 134 -1.74 -3.23 -11.60
C LYS A 134 -0.29 -2.82 -11.32
N TYR A 135 0.05 -2.65 -10.04
CA TYR A 135 1.39 -2.22 -9.62
C TYR A 135 2.29 -3.38 -9.16
N ASP A 136 1.83 -4.62 -9.26
CA ASP A 136 2.56 -5.82 -8.79
C ASP A 136 2.98 -5.71 -7.30
N VAL A 137 2.07 -5.17 -6.48
CA VAL A 137 2.27 -4.98 -5.04
C VAL A 137 1.43 -5.99 -4.28
N ARG A 138 2.01 -6.54 -3.19
CA ARG A 138 1.29 -7.38 -2.22
C ARG A 138 1.01 -6.59 -0.95
N ALA A 139 -0.08 -6.93 -0.28
CA ALA A 139 -0.51 -6.31 0.96
C ALA A 139 -0.94 -7.36 2.00
N THR A 140 -1.27 -6.88 3.20
CA THR A 140 -1.96 -7.67 4.22
C THR A 140 -3.37 -7.13 4.45
N PHE A 141 -4.37 -8.01 4.45
CA PHE A 141 -5.77 -7.67 4.73
C PHE A 141 -6.15 -8.23 6.09
N PHE A 142 -6.37 -7.37 7.09
CA PHE A 142 -6.92 -7.77 8.37
C PHE A 142 -8.44 -7.78 8.26
N VAL A 143 -9.01 -8.98 8.16
CA VAL A 143 -10.44 -9.14 7.89
C VAL A 143 -11.25 -9.32 9.18
N VAL A 144 -12.42 -8.70 9.22
CA VAL A 144 -13.42 -8.89 10.28
C VAL A 144 -14.15 -10.20 10.03
N GLY A 145 -14.16 -11.09 11.02
CA GLY A 145 -14.70 -12.45 10.87
C GLY A 145 -16.17 -12.50 10.42
N LYS A 146 -17.02 -11.59 10.90
CA LYS A 146 -18.40 -11.44 10.40
C LYS A 146 -18.45 -11.11 8.90
N MET A 147 -17.58 -10.22 8.42
CA MET A 147 -17.52 -9.82 7.02
C MET A 147 -16.93 -10.94 6.15
N ALA A 148 -15.90 -11.61 6.64
CA ALA A 148 -15.31 -12.79 6.00
C ALA A 148 -16.34 -13.93 5.85
N ALA A 149 -17.16 -14.18 6.86
CA ALA A 149 -18.23 -15.18 6.80
C ALA A 149 -19.32 -14.81 5.78
N LYS A 150 -19.61 -13.51 5.63
CA LYS A 150 -20.61 -13.00 4.68
C LYS A 150 -20.09 -12.98 3.24
N TYR A 151 -18.80 -12.71 3.04
CA TYR A 151 -18.17 -12.57 1.73
C TYR A 151 -16.93 -13.47 1.59
N PRO A 152 -17.08 -14.80 1.71
CA PRO A 152 -15.94 -15.72 1.70
C PRO A 152 -15.17 -15.70 0.38
N GLU A 153 -15.84 -15.43 -0.73
CA GLU A 153 -15.19 -15.33 -2.04
C GLU A 153 -14.22 -14.14 -2.13
N LEU A 154 -14.49 -13.04 -1.43
CA LEU A 154 -13.55 -11.91 -1.41
C LEU A 154 -12.27 -12.24 -0.62
N VAL A 155 -12.40 -12.97 0.48
CA VAL A 155 -11.24 -13.46 1.25
C VAL A 155 -10.40 -14.43 0.42
N LYS A 156 -11.05 -15.31 -0.36
CA LYS A 156 -10.35 -16.18 -1.31
C LYS A 156 -9.65 -15.35 -2.41
N MET A 157 -10.28 -14.29 -2.92
CA MET A 157 -9.66 -13.40 -3.90
C MET A 157 -8.44 -12.67 -3.33
N GLU A 158 -8.51 -12.19 -2.10
CA GLU A 158 -7.36 -11.57 -1.40
C GLU A 158 -6.18 -12.54 -1.35
N ALA A 159 -6.41 -13.77 -0.87
CA ALA A 159 -5.39 -14.81 -0.76
C ALA A 159 -4.86 -15.28 -2.14
N ALA A 160 -5.76 -15.51 -3.12
CA ALA A 160 -5.39 -15.96 -4.47
C ALA A 160 -4.57 -14.91 -5.24
N ALA A 161 -4.69 -13.63 -4.89
CA ALA A 161 -3.85 -12.55 -5.41
C ALA A 161 -2.47 -12.48 -4.73
N GLY A 162 -2.13 -13.44 -3.86
CA GLY A 162 -0.83 -13.52 -3.19
C GLY A 162 -0.69 -12.61 -1.96
N ASN A 163 -1.79 -12.03 -1.48
CA ASN A 163 -1.81 -11.21 -0.27
C ASN A 163 -1.90 -12.08 0.99
N VAL A 164 -1.51 -11.51 2.11
CA VAL A 164 -1.68 -12.13 3.43
C VAL A 164 -3.05 -11.77 3.99
N VAL A 165 -3.75 -12.74 4.58
CA VAL A 165 -5.01 -12.51 5.30
C VAL A 165 -4.75 -12.66 6.81
N GLY A 166 -4.97 -11.58 7.54
CA GLY A 166 -4.86 -11.48 8.99
C GLY A 166 -6.22 -11.40 9.68
N ASN A 167 -6.22 -11.55 11.01
CA ASN A 167 -7.44 -11.52 11.83
C ASN A 167 -7.69 -10.13 12.43
N HIS A 168 -8.86 -9.53 12.15
CA HIS A 168 -9.30 -8.27 12.75
C HIS A 168 -10.46 -8.45 13.74
N THR A 169 -10.44 -9.53 14.52
CA THR A 169 -11.52 -10.00 15.40
C THR A 169 -12.75 -10.48 14.64
N TYR A 170 -13.74 -11.04 15.35
CA TYR A 170 -14.96 -11.51 14.72
C TYR A 170 -16.01 -10.40 14.58
N ASN A 171 -16.21 -9.61 15.64
CA ASN A 171 -17.25 -8.60 15.77
C ASN A 171 -16.76 -7.16 15.63
N HIS A 172 -15.45 -6.92 15.51
CA HIS A 172 -14.87 -5.58 15.48
C HIS A 172 -15.22 -4.76 16.74
N VAL A 173 -15.05 -5.38 17.91
CA VAL A 173 -15.30 -4.75 19.22
C VAL A 173 -14.00 -4.23 19.83
N ASN A 174 -14.10 -3.20 20.66
CA ASN A 174 -12.94 -2.72 21.43
C ASN A 174 -12.56 -3.76 22.50
N LEU A 175 -11.42 -4.42 22.30
CA LEU A 175 -10.99 -5.54 23.13
C LEU A 175 -10.59 -5.13 24.54
N THR A 176 -10.22 -3.86 24.76
CA THR A 176 -9.85 -3.34 26.10
C THR A 176 -11.07 -3.05 26.97
N ARG A 177 -12.29 -3.17 26.41
CA ARG A 177 -13.56 -2.85 27.08
C ARG A 177 -14.43 -4.07 27.34
N ILE A 178 -13.92 -5.27 27.11
CA ILE A 178 -14.65 -6.53 27.29
C ILE A 178 -13.85 -7.49 28.19
N PRO A 179 -14.49 -8.48 28.82
CA PRO A 179 -13.79 -9.49 29.60
C PRO A 179 -12.79 -10.29 28.75
N VAL A 180 -11.68 -10.74 29.34
CA VAL A 180 -10.63 -11.52 28.66
C VAL A 180 -11.17 -12.77 27.95
N SER A 181 -12.14 -13.47 28.57
CA SER A 181 -12.80 -14.63 27.96
C SER A 181 -13.58 -14.28 26.67
N MET A 182 -14.03 -13.03 26.53
CA MET A 182 -14.64 -12.54 25.30
C MET A 182 -13.58 -12.13 24.28
N VAL A 183 -12.44 -11.58 24.71
CA VAL A 183 -11.28 -11.30 23.84
C VAL A 183 -10.78 -12.58 23.17
N GLU A 184 -10.62 -13.67 23.93
CA GLU A 184 -10.24 -14.98 23.39
C GLU A 184 -11.25 -15.48 22.35
N GLN A 185 -12.55 -15.34 22.64
CA GLN A 185 -13.60 -15.70 21.69
C GLN A 185 -13.55 -14.88 20.40
N GLU A 186 -13.26 -13.58 20.48
CA GLU A 186 -13.09 -12.72 19.31
C GLU A 186 -11.96 -13.21 18.41
N TRP A 187 -10.80 -13.52 18.99
CA TRP A 187 -9.66 -14.06 18.25
C TRP A 187 -9.92 -15.43 17.65
N GLN A 188 -10.45 -16.34 18.47
CA GLN A 188 -10.73 -17.72 18.07
C GLN A 188 -11.75 -17.76 16.94
N ARG A 189 -12.89 -17.06 17.08
CA ARG A 189 -13.96 -17.06 16.06
C ARG A 189 -13.49 -16.44 14.75
N GLY A 190 -12.75 -15.32 14.79
CA GLY A 190 -12.16 -14.72 13.60
C GLY A 190 -11.23 -15.70 12.87
N SER A 191 -10.34 -16.35 13.62
CA SER A 191 -9.36 -17.31 13.08
C SER A 191 -10.04 -18.56 12.51
N ASP A 192 -11.13 -19.03 13.13
CA ASP A 192 -11.87 -20.19 12.68
C ASP A 192 -12.62 -19.94 11.38
N ILE A 193 -13.18 -18.74 11.20
CA ILE A 193 -13.77 -18.33 9.91
C ILE A 193 -12.71 -18.29 8.82
N ILE A 194 -11.57 -17.65 9.08
CA ILE A 194 -10.48 -17.56 8.10
C ILE A 194 -9.97 -18.97 7.74
N LYS A 195 -9.75 -19.84 8.73
CA LYS A 195 -9.36 -21.25 8.51
C LYS A 195 -10.39 -22.01 7.69
N ARG A 196 -11.68 -21.82 7.95
CA ARG A 196 -12.74 -22.48 7.18
C ARG A 196 -12.72 -22.07 5.71
N ILE A 197 -12.38 -20.81 5.42
CA ILE A 197 -12.38 -20.27 4.06
C ILE A 197 -11.09 -20.64 3.31
N LEU A 198 -9.93 -20.52 3.96
CA LEU A 198 -8.60 -20.63 3.33
C LEU A 198 -7.89 -21.96 3.62
N GLY A 199 -8.41 -22.80 4.50
CA GLY A 199 -7.77 -24.04 4.97
C GLY A 199 -6.67 -23.84 6.01
N THR A 200 -6.12 -22.62 6.13
CA THR A 200 -5.05 -22.28 7.07
C THR A 200 -5.47 -21.21 8.07
N ARG A 201 -4.93 -21.26 9.29
CA ARG A 201 -5.15 -20.22 10.29
C ARG A 201 -4.33 -18.97 9.97
N PRO A 202 -4.85 -17.76 10.27
CA PRO A 202 -4.06 -16.55 10.20
C PRO A 202 -2.96 -16.57 11.26
N VAL A 203 -1.83 -15.91 10.98
CA VAL A 203 -0.71 -15.75 11.92
C VAL A 203 -0.55 -14.32 12.42
N PHE A 204 -1.13 -13.35 11.70
CA PHE A 204 -1.15 -11.96 12.09
C PHE A 204 -2.54 -11.54 12.55
N CYS A 205 -2.59 -10.63 13.51
CA CYS A 205 -3.82 -9.96 13.91
C CYS A 205 -3.62 -8.46 14.11
N ARG A 206 -4.71 -7.72 14.15
CA ARG A 206 -4.72 -6.32 14.56
C ARG A 206 -5.93 -6.07 15.44
N PRO A 207 -5.76 -5.50 16.65
CA PRO A 207 -6.88 -5.07 17.48
C PRO A 207 -7.67 -3.93 16.82
N PRO A 208 -9.02 -3.98 16.81
CA PRO A 208 -9.90 -2.90 16.36
C PRO A 208 -9.51 -1.55 16.97
N GLY A 209 -9.43 -0.51 16.12
CA GLY A 209 -9.05 0.84 16.52
C GLY A 209 -7.61 1.00 17.03
N GLY A 210 -6.77 -0.05 16.93
CA GLY A 210 -5.41 -0.03 17.47
C GLY A 210 -5.35 -0.06 19.00
N ASP A 211 -6.48 -0.27 19.69
CA ASP A 211 -6.57 -0.32 21.14
C ASP A 211 -6.15 -1.69 21.67
N TYR A 212 -5.16 -1.72 22.56
CA TYR A 212 -4.74 -2.93 23.24
C TYR A 212 -4.14 -2.68 24.62
N ASP A 213 -4.29 -3.67 25.48
CA ASP A 213 -3.62 -3.76 26.77
C ASP A 213 -2.84 -5.09 26.88
N LYS A 214 -2.39 -5.42 28.09
CA LYS A 214 -1.63 -6.65 28.33
C LYS A 214 -2.44 -7.91 28.03
N ASP A 215 -3.73 -7.90 28.34
CA ASP A 215 -4.57 -9.08 28.26
C ASP A 215 -4.96 -9.33 26.81
N VAL A 216 -5.20 -8.27 26.04
CA VAL A 216 -5.43 -8.35 24.58
C VAL A 216 -4.26 -9.01 23.86
N ILE A 217 -3.04 -8.57 24.15
CA ILE A 217 -1.86 -9.07 23.43
C ILE A 217 -1.47 -10.48 23.90
N ASN A 218 -1.56 -10.76 25.20
CA ASN A 218 -1.32 -12.11 25.71
C ASN A 218 -2.34 -13.12 25.16
N SER A 219 -3.61 -12.71 25.06
CA SER A 219 -4.66 -13.52 24.44
C SER A 219 -4.37 -13.80 22.97
N ALA A 220 -3.93 -12.79 22.20
CA ALA A 220 -3.51 -12.98 20.81
C ALA A 220 -2.35 -13.99 20.68
N ALA A 221 -1.31 -13.84 21.52
CA ALA A 221 -0.16 -14.74 21.53
C ALA A 221 -0.54 -16.19 21.90
N ALA A 222 -1.43 -16.38 22.88
CA ALA A 222 -1.97 -17.69 23.27
C ALA A 222 -2.73 -18.37 22.11
N HIS A 223 -3.24 -17.61 21.15
CA HIS A 223 -3.91 -18.11 19.95
C HIS A 223 -2.97 -18.23 18.74
N GLY A 224 -1.66 -18.06 18.94
CA GLY A 224 -0.66 -18.13 17.88
C GLY A 224 -0.67 -16.92 16.93
N LEU A 225 -1.29 -15.81 17.34
CA LEU A 225 -1.38 -14.59 16.56
C LEU A 225 -0.28 -13.61 16.97
N THR A 226 0.31 -12.95 15.98
CA THR A 226 1.24 -11.83 16.17
C THR A 226 0.50 -10.52 15.88
N PRO A 227 0.30 -9.65 16.88
CA PRO A 227 -0.24 -8.32 16.65
C PRO A 227 0.67 -7.50 15.73
N ALA A 228 0.09 -6.89 14.71
CA ALA A 228 0.79 -6.03 13.76
C ALA A 228 0.10 -4.66 13.66
N PRO A 229 0.39 -3.74 14.61
CA PRO A 229 -0.06 -2.34 14.52
C PRO A 229 0.66 -1.59 13.38
N TRP A 230 0.54 -0.27 13.35
CA TRP A 230 1.10 0.57 12.29
C TRP A 230 2.00 1.70 12.82
N THR A 231 2.82 2.23 11.93
CA THR A 231 3.62 3.45 12.15
C THR A 231 3.01 4.69 11.51
N ASP A 232 2.07 4.51 10.58
CA ASP A 232 1.47 5.55 9.77
C ASP A 232 -0.03 5.26 9.55
N ASP A 233 -0.88 6.27 9.72
CA ASP A 233 -2.34 6.17 9.62
C ASP A 233 -2.87 7.25 8.66
N PRO A 234 -3.44 6.86 7.50
CA PRO A 234 -3.93 7.81 6.52
C PRO A 234 -5.25 8.50 6.92
N GLY A 235 -5.92 8.05 7.99
CA GLY A 235 -7.18 8.64 8.44
C GLY A 235 -8.32 8.54 7.43
N ASP A 236 -8.24 7.61 6.48
CA ASP A 236 -9.19 7.44 5.38
C ASP A 236 -10.60 7.04 5.86
N TYR A 237 -10.69 6.42 7.04
CA TYR A 237 -11.94 6.14 7.74
C TYR A 237 -12.79 7.39 8.02
N ALA A 238 -12.19 8.59 8.08
CA ALA A 238 -12.93 9.84 8.30
C ALA A 238 -13.75 10.26 7.06
N LYS A 239 -13.34 9.82 5.86
CA LYS A 239 -13.99 10.12 4.57
C LYS A 239 -13.81 8.96 3.58
N PRO A 240 -14.49 7.82 3.78
CA PRO A 240 -14.27 6.64 2.97
C PRO A 240 -14.72 6.86 1.52
N GLY A 241 -13.76 6.88 0.59
CA GLY A 241 -14.00 6.93 -0.86
C GLY A 241 -13.94 8.31 -1.53
N ASP A 242 -13.53 9.36 -0.81
CA ASP A 242 -13.32 10.73 -1.30
C ASP A 242 -11.93 10.98 -1.91
#